data_AF-A0A843HU38-F1
#
_entry.id   AF-A0A843HU38-F1
#
_cell.length_a   1.000
_cell.length_b   1.000
_cell.length_c   1.000
_cell.angle_alpha   90.00
_cell.angle_beta   90.00
_cell.angle_gamma   90.00
#
_symmetry.space_group_name_H-M   'P 1'
#
loop_
_entity.id
_entity.type
_entity.pdbx_description
1 polymer ?
#
loop_
_entity_poly.entity_id
_entity_poly.type
_entity_poly.pdbx_seq_one_letter_code
_entity_poly.pdbx_strand_id
1 'polypeptide(L)'
;SKRFKLKYEVVETCSNVLFYCNKVFENGPLFWKRTELPKGVKKIKALSNGSIVDCYYKEMKTKIIFYRPNPNARNVYKPLGLEEHIAFQKTYGIY
;
A
#
# COMPACT_ATOMS: atom_id res chain seq x y z
N SER A 1 0.53 5.40 -23.09
CA SER A 1 0.40 4.31 -22.11
C SER A 1 -0.12 4.88 -20.80
N LYS A 2 -1.32 4.49 -20.36
CA LYS A 2 -2.02 5.07 -19.19
C LYS A 2 -1.33 4.61 -17.89
N ARG A 3 -0.47 5.47 -17.33
CA ARG A 3 0.11 5.34 -15.98
C ARG A 3 -1.00 5.53 -14.95
N PHE A 4 -1.41 4.45 -14.28
CA PHE A 4 -2.14 4.56 -13.02
C PHE A 4 -1.12 4.89 -11.91
N LYS A 5 -0.78 6.19 -11.77
CA LYS A 5 -0.10 6.70 -10.58
C LYS A 5 -1.08 6.62 -9.40
N LEU A 6 -0.91 5.65 -8.51
CA LEU A 6 -1.14 5.94 -7.10
C LEU A 6 -0.17 7.08 -6.77
N LYS A 7 -0.67 8.30 -6.58
CA LYS A 7 0.14 9.50 -6.30
C LYS A 7 0.84 9.35 -4.96
N TYR A 8 1.91 8.56 -4.85
CA TYR A 8 2.95 8.75 -3.82
C TYR A 8 4.27 8.25 -4.43
N GLU A 9 5.07 9.19 -4.94
CA GLU A 9 6.47 8.97 -5.31
C GLU A 9 7.30 9.16 -4.04
N VAL A 10 8.02 8.12 -3.61
CA VAL A 10 9.22 8.28 -2.78
C VAL A 10 10.34 8.62 -3.76
N VAL A 11 10.95 9.79 -3.65
CA VAL A 11 12.30 10.00 -4.21
C VAL A 11 13.10 10.94 -3.32
N GLU A 12 14.29 10.47 -3.01
CA GLU A 12 15.43 11.18 -2.45
C GLU A 12 15.74 12.47 -3.24
N THR A 13 16.26 13.45 -2.53
CA THR A 13 16.38 14.85 -2.96
C THR A 13 17.30 15.06 -4.16
N CYS A 14 16.87 15.92 -5.09
CA CYS A 14 17.54 17.16 -5.50
C CYS A 14 16.82 17.76 -6.74
N SER A 15 16.43 19.03 -6.65
CA SER A 15 15.93 19.89 -7.75
C SER A 15 14.42 19.85 -8.07
N ASN A 16 13.69 20.74 -7.40
CA ASN A 16 12.53 21.53 -7.86
C ASN A 16 11.26 20.81 -8.40
N VAL A 17 10.41 20.27 -7.51
CA VAL A 17 8.95 20.51 -7.42
C VAL A 17 8.48 20.07 -6.01
N LEU A 18 7.97 20.99 -5.19
CA LEU A 18 7.34 20.68 -3.90
C LEU A 18 5.95 20.05 -4.13
N PHE A 19 5.73 18.82 -3.66
CA PHE A 19 4.38 18.28 -3.46
C PHE A 19 4.09 18.24 -1.96
N TYR A 20 3.23 19.15 -1.48
CA TYR A 20 2.73 19.17 -0.11
C TYR A 20 1.97 17.88 0.22
N CYS A 21 2.62 16.91 0.85
CA CYS A 21 1.95 15.88 1.63
C CYS A 21 2.39 16.04 3.09
N ASN A 22 1.83 17.04 3.78
CA ASN A 22 1.98 17.23 5.23
C ASN A 22 1.21 16.14 6.03
N LYS A 23 1.20 14.90 5.52
CA LYS A 23 0.53 13.78 6.15
C LYS A 23 1.55 12.80 6.67
N VAL A 24 1.41 12.48 7.95
CA VAL A 24 2.21 11.43 8.59
C VAL A 24 1.72 10.08 8.10
N PHE A 25 2.65 9.19 7.77
CA PHE A 25 2.34 7.80 7.46
C PHE A 25 2.46 6.96 8.72
N GLU A 26 1.40 6.23 9.04
CA GLU A 26 1.36 5.34 10.20
C GLU A 26 0.99 3.92 9.77
N ASN A 27 1.55 2.94 10.46
CA ASN A 27 1.12 1.55 10.35
C ASN A 27 0.01 1.30 11.37
N GLY A 28 -1.16 0.94 10.88
CA GLY A 28 -2.24 0.40 11.70
C GLY A 28 -1.97 -1.05 12.12
N PRO A 29 -2.83 -1.61 12.98
CA PRO A 29 -2.73 -3.01 13.38
C PRO A 29 -2.89 -3.95 12.18
N LEU A 30 -2.26 -5.11 12.28
CA LEU A 30 -2.51 -6.21 11.34
C LEU A 30 -3.94 -6.69 11.51
N PHE A 31 -4.64 -6.90 10.39
CA PHE A 31 -6.01 -7.41 10.42
C PHE A 31 -6.07 -8.88 10.02
N TRP A 32 -6.94 -9.64 10.67
CA TRP A 32 -7.20 -11.05 10.38
C TRP A 32 -8.43 -11.22 9.48
N LYS A 33 -9.37 -10.27 9.56
CA LYS A 33 -10.61 -10.25 8.76
C LYS A 33 -10.88 -8.85 8.23
N ARG A 34 -11.53 -8.75 7.06
CA ARG A 34 -11.89 -7.44 6.48
C ARG A 34 -12.85 -6.63 7.35
N THR A 35 -13.64 -7.28 8.20
CA THR A 35 -14.58 -6.63 9.12
C THR A 35 -13.90 -5.85 10.24
N GLU A 36 -12.61 -6.09 10.50
CA GLU A 36 -11.80 -5.34 11.47
C GLU A 36 -11.32 -3.99 10.91
N LEU A 37 -11.36 -3.83 9.59
CA LEU A 37 -10.96 -2.58 8.96
C LEU A 37 -11.98 -1.48 9.21
N PRO A 38 -11.53 -0.24 9.48
CA PRO A 38 -12.45 0.86 9.66
C PRO A 38 -13.23 1.15 8.36
N LYS A 39 -14.43 1.70 8.51
CA LYS A 39 -15.22 2.16 7.36
C LYS A 39 -14.44 3.21 6.55
N GLY A 40 -14.60 3.14 5.22
CA GLY A 40 -14.01 4.10 4.28
C GLY A 40 -12.55 3.86 3.92
N VAL A 41 -11.98 2.70 4.26
CA VAL A 41 -10.65 2.33 3.76
C VAL A 41 -10.64 2.12 2.25
N LYS A 42 -9.53 2.47 1.61
CA LYS A 42 -9.27 2.25 0.18
C LYS A 42 -8.31 1.08 0.02
N LYS A 43 -8.60 0.20 -0.93
CA LYS A 43 -7.76 -0.96 -1.26
C LYS A 43 -6.53 -0.52 -2.05
N ILE A 44 -5.39 -1.14 -1.78
CA ILE A 44 -4.13 -0.93 -2.51
C ILE A 44 -3.34 -2.24 -2.57
N LYS A 45 -2.61 -2.48 -3.67
CA LYS A 45 -1.60 -3.54 -3.72
C LYS A 45 -0.29 -3.00 -3.15
N ALA A 46 0.23 -3.65 -2.11
CA ALA A 46 1.47 -3.23 -1.47
C ALA A 46 2.23 -4.41 -0.86
N LEU A 47 3.52 -4.20 -0.60
CA LEU A 47 4.38 -5.18 0.05
C LEU A 47 3.98 -5.39 1.52
N SER A 48 3.82 -6.66 1.90
CA SER A 48 3.65 -7.11 3.27
C SER A 48 4.34 -8.46 3.42
N ASN A 49 5.24 -8.60 4.40
CA ASN A 49 5.93 -9.86 4.71
C ASN A 49 6.53 -10.57 3.46
N GLY A 50 7.20 -9.80 2.60
CA GLY A 50 7.87 -10.31 1.39
C GLY A 50 6.96 -10.59 0.19
N SER A 51 5.65 -10.37 0.29
CA SER A 51 4.70 -10.58 -0.82
C SER A 51 3.89 -9.33 -1.14
N ILE A 52 3.53 -9.15 -2.41
CA ILE A 52 2.52 -8.15 -2.79
C ILE A 52 1.15 -8.72 -2.49
N VAL A 53 0.40 -8.05 -1.62
CA VAL A 53 -0.93 -8.47 -1.16
C VAL A 53 -1.92 -7.32 -1.23
N ASP A 54 -3.20 -7.64 -0.98
CA ASP A 54 -4.24 -6.65 -0.78
C ASP A 54 -4.09 -5.97 0.59
N CYS A 55 -3.57 -4.75 0.59
CA CYS A 55 -3.52 -3.86 1.73
C CYS A 55 -4.63 -2.81 1.65
N TYR A 56 -4.79 -2.04 2.71
CA TYR A 56 -5.79 -0.99 2.78
C TYR A 56 -5.19 0.25 3.43
N TYR A 57 -5.69 1.42 3.07
CA TYR A 57 -5.32 2.66 3.75
C TYR A 57 -6.53 3.51 4.07
N LYS A 58 -6.45 4.24 5.18
CA LYS A 58 -7.42 5.28 5.52
C LYS A 58 -6.72 6.63 5.50
N GLU A 59 -7.22 7.51 4.64
CA GLU A 59 -6.76 8.87 4.57
C GLU A 59 -7.52 9.73 5.59
N MET A 60 -6.78 10.44 6.43
CA MET A 60 -7.29 11.44 7.37
C MET A 60 -6.76 12.82 7.00
N LYS A 61 -7.17 13.86 7.75
CA LYS A 61 -6.76 15.25 7.50
C LYS A 61 -5.24 15.42 7.53
N THR A 62 -4.58 14.82 8.53
CA THR A 62 -3.14 15.00 8.82
C THR A 62 -2.32 13.72 8.72
N LYS A 63 -2.93 12.57 8.42
CA LYS A 63 -2.22 11.30 8.35
C LYS A 63 -2.86 10.29 7.41
N ILE A 64 -2.09 9.30 7.00
CA ILE A 64 -2.52 8.12 6.26
C ILE A 64 -2.15 6.90 7.08
N ILE A 65 -3.14 6.08 7.42
CA ILE A 65 -2.94 4.84 8.18
C ILE A 65 -3.02 3.66 7.21
N PHE A 66 -1.96 2.85 7.14
CA PHE A 66 -1.91 1.62 6.36
C PHE A 66 -2.27 0.41 7.21
N TYR A 67 -3.15 -0.43 6.68
CA TYR A 67 -3.57 -1.70 7.28
C TYR A 67 -3.09 -2.83 6.37
N ARG A 68 -2.27 -3.72 6.93
CA ARG A 68 -1.76 -4.90 6.24
C ARG A 68 -2.42 -6.15 6.80
N PRO A 69 -2.73 -7.16 5.97
CA PRO A 69 -3.28 -8.41 6.47
C PRO A 69 -2.22 -9.14 7.30
N ASN A 70 -2.65 -9.82 8.35
CA ASN A 70 -1.79 -10.74 9.09
C ASN A 70 -1.34 -11.88 8.15
N PRO A 71 -0.03 -12.19 8.03
CA PRO A 71 0.47 -13.28 7.18
C PRO A 71 -0.17 -14.65 7.44
N ASN A 72 -0.58 -14.91 8.68
CA ASN A 72 -1.22 -16.17 9.08
C ASN A 72 -2.71 -16.22 8.71
N ALA A 73 -3.32 -15.09 8.35
CA ALA A 73 -4.74 -15.01 8.02
C ALA A 73 -4.99 -15.32 6.52
N ARG A 74 -4.94 -16.61 6.17
CA ARG A 74 -5.05 -17.13 4.77
C ARG A 74 -6.26 -16.61 3.97
N ASN A 75 -7.34 -16.21 4.65
CA ASN A 75 -8.53 -15.66 4.00
C ASN A 75 -8.33 -14.25 3.43
N VAL A 76 -7.39 -13.48 3.99
CA VAL A 76 -7.13 -12.08 3.61
C VAL A 76 -5.70 -11.84 3.13
N TYR A 77 -4.73 -12.61 3.62
CA TYR A 77 -3.37 -12.61 3.12
C TYR A 77 -3.31 -13.50 1.88
N LYS A 78 -3.52 -12.88 0.71
CA LYS A 78 -3.46 -13.52 -0.60
C LYS A 78 -2.33 -12.89 -1.42
N PRO A 79 -1.13 -13.48 -1.38
CA PRO A 79 -0.02 -13.10 -2.26
C PRO A 79 -0.44 -13.13 -3.72
N LEU A 80 0.04 -12.17 -4.49
CA LEU A 80 0.05 -12.30 -5.95
C LEU A 80 0.83 -13.55 -6.37
N GLY A 81 0.41 -14.15 -7.47
CA GLY A 81 1.21 -15.20 -8.12
C GLY A 81 2.56 -14.64 -8.59
N LEU A 82 3.54 -15.53 -8.84
CA LEU A 82 4.89 -15.11 -9.23
C LEU A 82 4.91 -14.17 -10.44
N GLU A 83 4.15 -14.50 -11.49
CA GLU A 83 4.09 -13.68 -12.70
C GLU A 83 3.48 -12.31 -12.44
N GLU A 84 2.38 -12.26 -11.67
CA GLU A 84 1.73 -11.01 -11.28
C GLU A 84 2.64 -10.16 -10.39
N HIS A 85 3.43 -10.80 -9.51
CA HIS A 85 4.42 -10.14 -8.67
C HIS A 85 5.50 -9.47 -9.51
N ILE A 86 6.08 -10.20 -10.48
CA ILE A 86 7.09 -9.69 -11.40
C ILE A 86 6.51 -8.54 -12.24
N ALA A 87 5.30 -8.70 -12.77
CA ALA A 87 4.63 -7.66 -13.56
C ALA A 87 4.36 -6.39 -12.72
N PHE A 88 3.96 -6.57 -11.46
CA PHE A 88 3.78 -5.46 -10.53
C PHE A 88 5.08 -4.71 -10.29
N GLN A 89 6.17 -5.42 -9.97
CA GLN A 89 7.48 -4.81 -9.76
C GLN A 89 8.03 -4.11 -11.00
N LYS A 90 7.85 -4.68 -12.20
CA LYS A 90 8.24 -4.03 -13.46
C LYS A 90 7.49 -2.72 -13.70
N THR A 91 6.24 -2.62 -13.26
CA THR A 91 5.39 -1.44 -13.48
C THR A 91 5.61 -0.36 -12.42
N TYR A 92 5.79 -0.76 -11.16
CA TYR A 92 5.77 0.15 -10.00
C TYR A 92 7.11 0.27 -9.27
N GLY A 93 8.13 -0.47 -9.70
CA GLY A 93 9.45 -0.50 -9.07
C GLY A 93 9.65 -1.70 -8.14
N ILE A 94 10.91 -1.97 -7.85
CA ILE A 94 11.34 -2.97 -6.87
C ILE A 94 11.42 -2.25 -5.51
N TYR A 95 10.88 -2.87 -4.46
CA TYR A 95 10.87 -2.33 -3.09
C TYR A 95 12.07 -2.83 -2.30
#